data_AF-A0AAV3R508-F1
#
_entry.id   AF-A0AAV3R508-F1
#
_cell.length_a   1.000
_cell.length_b   1.000
_cell.length_c   1.000
_cell.angle_alpha   90.00
_cell.angle_beta   90.00
_cell.angle_gamma   90.00
#
_symmetry.space_group_name_H-M   'P 1'
#
loop_
_entity.id
_entity.type
_entity.pdbx_description
1 polymer ?
#
loop_
_entity_poly.entity_id
_entity_poly.type
_entity_poly.pdbx_seq_one_letter_code
_entity_poly.pdbx_strand_id
1 'polypeptide(L)' 'MTETVTGGVPVICFPWFANQTTNCYYSCNWWGIGTEINHDVKHDHVSQQIVAMTQGEKGKEMRRNAQELKCKAC' A
#
# COMPACT_ATOMS: atom_id res chain seq x y z
N MET A 1 7.78 -6.40 -2.71
CA MET A 1 7.74 -5.69 -1.41
C MET A 1 9.02 -4.90 -1.18
N THR A 2 10.20 -5.53 -1.26
CA THR A 2 11.49 -4.83 -1.09
C THR A 2 11.62 -3.56 -1.92
N GLU A 3 11.28 -3.59 -3.20
CA GLU A 3 11.33 -2.42 -4.10
C GLU A 3 10.47 -1.24 -3.62
N THR A 4 9.32 -1.53 -3.00
CA THR A 4 8.45 -0.48 -2.47
C THR A 4 9.03 0.18 -1.23
N VAL A 5 9.65 -0.63 -0.37
CA VAL A 5 10.29 -0.17 0.85
C VAL A 5 11.53 0.65 0.51
N THR A 6 12.38 0.18 -0.39
CA THR A 6 13.59 0.91 -0.83
C THR A 6 13.23 2.15 -1.66
N GLY A 7 12.13 2.11 -2.42
CA GLY A 7 11.59 3.24 -3.14
C GLY A 7 10.92 4.29 -2.23
N GLY A 8 10.47 3.90 -1.04
CA GLY A 8 9.65 4.73 -0.16
C GLY A 8 8.30 5.06 -0.78
N VAL A 9 7.73 4.12 -1.53
CA VAL A 9 6.44 4.28 -2.21
C VAL A 9 5.39 3.39 -1.56
N PRO A 10 4.17 3.89 -1.32
CA PRO A 10 3.08 3.08 -0.80
C PRO A 10 2.51 2.15 -1.88
N VAL A 11 1.76 1.12 -1.47
CA VAL A 11 1.22 0.08 -2.37
C VAL A 11 -0.28 -0.11 -2.24
N ILE A 12 -0.94 -0.35 -3.36
CA ILE A 12 -2.28 -0.97 -3.36
C ILE A 12 -2.07 -2.47 -3.47
N CYS A 13 -2.58 -3.22 -2.50
CA CYS A 13 -2.42 -4.66 -2.41
C CYS A 13 -3.63 -5.37 -3.03
N PHE A 14 -3.36 -6.39 -3.82
CA PHE A 14 -4.35 -7.36 -4.28
C PHE A 14 -3.73 -8.76 -4.17
N PRO A 15 -3.74 -9.36 -2.97
CA PRO A 15 -3.02 -10.60 -2.71
C PRO A 15 -3.67 -11.78 -3.43
N TRP A 16 -2.87 -12.63 -4.09
CA TRP A 16 -3.38 -13.82 -4.79
C TRP A 16 -2.85 -15.13 -4.23
N PHE A 17 -1.53 -15.27 -4.06
CA PHE A 17 -0.93 -16.54 -3.61
C PHE A 17 0.36 -16.35 -2.81
N ALA A 18 0.81 -17.44 -2.18
CA ALA A 18 2.05 -17.53 -1.40
C ALA A 18 2.12 -16.48 -0.28
N ASN A 19 3.25 -15.79 -0.15
CA ASN A 19 3.47 -14.81 0.90
C ASN A 19 2.79 -13.46 0.64
N GLN A 20 2.02 -13.30 -0.45
CA GLN A 20 1.38 -12.03 -0.76
C GLN A 20 0.33 -11.65 0.29
N THR A 21 -0.40 -12.60 0.87
CA THR A 21 -1.38 -12.34 1.94
C THR A 21 -0.68 -11.75 3.17
N THR A 22 0.43 -12.34 3.59
CA THR A 22 1.26 -11.84 4.70
C THR A 22 1.80 -10.44 4.38
N ASN A 23 2.35 -10.25 3.18
CA ASN A 23 2.88 -8.97 2.73
C ASN A 23 1.81 -7.87 2.70
N CYS A 24 0.59 -8.20 2.25
CA CYS A 24 -0.57 -7.30 2.29
C CYS A 24 -0.88 -6.90 3.72
N TYR A 25 -1.00 -7.89 4.62
CA TYR A 25 -1.31 -7.66 6.02
C TYR A 25 -0.29 -6.73 6.69
N TYR A 26 1.02 -6.98 6.53
CA TYR A 26 2.05 -6.10 7.09
C TYR A 26 2.01 -4.70 6.49
N SER A 27 1.83 -4.58 5.17
CA SER A 27 1.79 -3.28 4.49
C SER A 27 0.60 -2.44 4.93
N CYS A 28 -0.58 -3.04 5.08
CA CYS A 28 -1.80 -2.33 5.43
C CYS A 28 -1.90 -2.03 6.93
N ASN A 29 -1.55 -2.99 7.79
CA ASN A 29 -1.83 -2.89 9.23
C ASN A 29 -0.62 -2.51 10.08
N TRP A 30 0.58 -2.93 9.68
CA TRP A 30 1.77 -2.79 10.53
C TRP A 30 2.64 -1.61 10.12
N TRP A 31 2.92 -1.48 8.82
CA TRP A 31 3.71 -0.38 8.29
C TRP A 31 2.85 0.81 7.88
N GLY A 32 1.55 0.61 7.63
CA GLY A 32 0.66 1.67 7.19
C GLY A 32 1.09 2.31 5.86
N ILE A 33 1.69 1.51 4.97
CA ILE A 33 2.16 1.93 3.64
C ILE A 33 1.27 1.41 2.53
N GLY A 34 0.18 0.71 2.84
CA GLY A 34 -0.68 0.15 1.82
C GLY A 34 -2.16 0.07 2.18
N THR A 35 -2.95 -0.23 1.15
CA THR A 35 -4.39 -0.48 1.24
C THR A 35 -4.74 -1.67 0.38
N GLU A 36 -5.67 -2.51 0.84
CA GLU A 36 -6.10 -3.70 0.11
C GLU A 36 -7.31 -3.39 -0.78
N ILE A 37 -7.31 -3.91 -2.02
CA ILE A 37 -8.47 -3.89 -2.91
C ILE A 37 -9.49 -4.92 -2.43
N ASN A 38 -10.77 -4.54 -2.44
CA ASN A 38 -11.86 -5.47 -2.16
C ASN A 38 -11.84 -6.66 -3.14
N HIS A 39 -12.05 -7.87 -2.64
CA HIS A 39 -12.09 -9.10 -3.43
C HIS A 39 -13.15 -9.06 -4.54
N ASP A 40 -14.23 -8.29 -4.35
CA ASP A 40 -15.16 -7.92 -5.42
C ASP A 40 -14.58 -6.76 -6.24
N VAL A 41 -13.71 -7.10 -7.19
CA VAL A 41 -12.98 -6.13 -8.01
C VAL A 41 -13.94 -5.47 -9.01
N LYS A 42 -14.44 -4.29 -8.64
CA LYS A 42 -15.20 -3.40 -9.52
C LYS A 42 -14.32 -2.23 -9.97
N HIS A 43 -14.37 -1.93 -11.26
CA HIS A 43 -13.59 -0.85 -11.89
C HIS A 43 -13.70 0.47 -11.12
N ASP A 44 -14.91 0.87 -10.74
CA ASP A 44 -15.15 2.16 -10.09
C ASP A 44 -14.56 2.20 -8.67
N HIS A 45 -14.63 1.09 -7.93
CA HIS A 45 -14.00 0.98 -6.61
C HIS A 45 -12.47 1.05 -6.69
N VAL A 46 -11.87 0.40 -7.69
CA VAL A 46 -10.42 0.47 -7.91
C VAL A 46 -10.01 1.89 -8.28
N SER A 47 -10.75 2.54 -9.19
CA SER A 47 -10.51 3.93 -9.59
C SER A 47 -10.59 4.89 -8.41
N GLN A 48 -11.61 4.76 -7.56
CA GLN A 48 -11.75 5.57 -6.35
C GLN A 48 -10.59 5.38 -5.38
N GLN A 49 -10.12 4.14 -5.18
CA GLN A 49 -8.96 3.87 -4.32
C GLN A 49 -7.67 4.47 -4.87
N ILE A 50 -7.44 4.38 -6.20
CA ILE A 50 -6.28 5.01 -6.84
C ILE A 50 -6.31 6.53 -6.63
N VAL A 51 -7.46 7.18 -6.83
CA VAL A 51 -7.62 8.61 -6.59
C VAL A 51 -7.40 8.97 -5.12
N ALA A 52 -7.98 8.20 -4.19
CA ALA A 52 -7.80 8.42 -2.75
C ALA A 52 -6.34 8.27 -2.30
N MET A 53 -5.59 7.34 -2.89
CA MET A 53 -4.19 7.11 -2.57
C MET A 53 -3.26 8.18 -3.18
N THR A 54 -3.59 8.68 -4.37
CA THR A 54 -2.76 9.67 -5.08
C THR A 54 -3.05 11.10 -4.64
N GLN A 55 -4.31 11.43 -4.34
CA GLN A 55 -4.75 12.81 -4.07
C GLN A 55 -5.29 13.00 -2.64
N GLY A 56 -5.76 11.95 -1.98
CA GLY A 56 -6.35 12.04 -0.64
C GLY A 56 -5.32 12.16 0.49
N GLU A 57 -5.78 12.67 1.64
CA GLU A 57 -4.95 12.84 2.84
C GLU A 57 -4.38 11.52 3.35
N LYS A 58 -5.19 10.45 3.35
CA LYS A 58 -4.71 9.09 3.69
C LYS A 58 -3.55 8.66 2.79
N GLY A 59 -3.61 9.02 1.50
CA GLY A 59 -2.55 8.77 0.53
C GLY A 59 -1.26 9.54 0.79
N LYS A 60 -1.35 10.76 1.34
CA LYS A 60 -0.19 11.54 1.78
C LYS A 60 0.44 10.93 3.04
N GLU A 61 -0.38 10.48 3.99
CA GLU A 61 0.08 9.78 5.19
C GLU A 61 0.83 8.50 4.84
N MET A 62 0.27 7.64 3.98
CA MET A 62 0.92 6.40 3.53
C MET A 62 2.25 6.67 2.83
N ARG A 63 2.36 7.75 2.04
CA ARG A 63 3.64 8.18 1.45
C ARG A 63 4.67 8.58 2.50
N ARG A 64 4.26 9.32 3.54
CA ARG A 64 5.16 9.69 4.65
C ARG A 64 5.67 8.43 5.37
N ASN A 65 4.76 7.52 5.71
CA ASN A 65 5.12 6.25 6.37
C ASN A 65 6.09 5.42 5.50
N ALA A 66 5.88 5.38 4.18
CA ALA A 66 6.77 4.67 3.27
C ALA A 66 8.17 5.29 3.21
N GLN A 67 8.28 6.62 3.23
CA GLN A 67 9.57 7.32 3.33
C GLN A 67 10.26 7.08 4.68
N GLU A 68 9.53 7.10 5.78
CA GLU A 68 10.08 6.76 7.10
C GLU A 68 10.58 5.32 7.16
N LEU A 69 9.82 4.37 6.59
CA LEU A 69 10.21 2.98 6.54
C LEU A 69 11.46 2.77 5.68
N LYS A 70 11.57 3.47 4.55
CA LYS A 70 12.78 3.51 3.72
C LYS A 70 14.00 3.94 4.55
N CYS A 71 13.88 5.03 5.30
CA CYS A 71 14.96 5.53 6.14
C CYS A 71 15.37 4.55 7.26
N LYS A 72 14.46 3.72 7.76
CA LYS A 72 14.77 2.68 8.77
C LYS A 72 15.40 1.43 8.17
N ALA A 73 15.19 1.19 6.87
CA ALA A 73 15.71 0.03 6.15
C ALA A 73 17.07 0.28 5.51
N CYS A 74 17.55 1.54 5.50
CA CYS A 74 18.89 1.95 5.09
C CYS A 74 19.75 2.25 6.31
#